data_AF-A0AAD7ULQ2-F1
#
_entry.id   AF-A0AAD7ULQ2-F1
#
_cell.length_a   1.000
_cell.length_b   1.000
_cell.length_c   1.000
_cell.angle_alpha   90.00
_cell.angle_beta   90.00
_cell.angle_gamma   90.00
#
_symmetry.space_group_name_H-M   'P 1'
#
loop_
_entity.id
_entity.type
_entity.pdbx_description
1 polymer ?
#
loop_
_entity_poly.entity_id
_entity_poly.type
_entity_poly.pdbx_seq_one_letter_code
_entity_poly.pdbx_strand_id
1 'polypeptide(L)'
;MSEQATETKKTTTTTTTGKAKYQPSDFLKAVLGRPVIVKLNSGVSYRGILACLDGYMNIAMEQTEEYDDGQLKAKYGDCFIRGNNVHYISTIKRR
;
A
#
# COMPACT_ATOMS: atom_id res chain seq x y z
N MET A 1 -34.58 11.03 -41.63
CA MET A 1 -34.33 9.57 -41.74
C MET A 1 -32.89 9.44 -42.21
N SER A 2 -31.90 9.28 -41.35
CA SER A 2 -31.66 8.11 -40.51
C SER A 2 -31.15 8.51 -39.12
N GLU A 3 -31.80 7.92 -38.13
CA GLU A 3 -31.52 7.98 -36.70
C GLU A 3 -30.86 6.67 -36.32
N GLN A 4 -29.79 6.74 -35.51
CA GLN A 4 -29.27 5.70 -34.58
C GLN A 4 -27.81 6.04 -34.23
N ALA A 5 -27.30 5.90 -33.02
CA ALA A 5 -27.86 5.82 -31.67
C ALA A 5 -26.65 5.94 -30.74
N THR A 6 -26.71 6.81 -29.74
CA THR A 6 -25.86 6.75 -28.55
C THR A 6 -26.29 5.56 -27.70
N GLU A 7 -25.40 4.63 -27.37
CA GLU A 7 -25.69 3.62 -26.33
C GLU A 7 -24.57 3.57 -25.29
N THR A 8 -24.83 4.25 -24.18
CA THR A 8 -24.17 4.06 -22.90
C THR A 8 -24.64 2.73 -22.31
N LYS A 9 -23.75 1.74 -22.16
CA LYS A 9 -24.08 0.49 -21.44
C LYS A 9 -23.32 0.36 -20.12
N LYS A 10 -24.01 0.86 -19.09
CA LYS A 10 -24.30 0.27 -17.77
C LYS A 10 -23.38 -0.86 -17.25
N THR A 11 -22.87 -0.61 -16.05
CA THR A 11 -22.48 -1.53 -14.97
C THR A 11 -23.14 -2.90 -15.03
N THR A 12 -22.32 -3.96 -15.00
CA THR A 12 -22.75 -5.31 -14.58
C THR A 12 -21.80 -5.82 -13.50
N THR A 13 -22.31 -5.82 -12.28
CA THR A 13 -21.87 -6.62 -11.15
C THR A 13 -21.92 -8.11 -11.52
N THR A 14 -20.81 -8.82 -11.42
CA THR A 14 -20.79 -10.30 -11.46
C THR A 14 -20.45 -10.83 -10.07
N THR A 15 -21.49 -11.26 -9.37
CA THR A 15 -21.42 -12.08 -8.16
C THR A 15 -20.95 -13.48 -8.55
N THR A 16 -19.76 -13.91 -8.09
CA THR A 16 -19.34 -15.32 -8.14
C THR A 16 -18.75 -15.74 -6.80
N THR A 17 -19.48 -16.62 -6.12
CA THR A 17 -19.14 -17.28 -4.86
C THR A 17 -17.93 -18.21 -5.07
N GLY A 18 -16.73 -17.74 -4.74
CA GLY A 18 -15.53 -18.54 -4.66
C GLY A 18 -14.64 -17.94 -3.57
N LYS A 19 -14.00 -18.77 -2.73
CA LYS A 19 -13.03 -18.29 -1.71
C LYS A 19 -12.10 -17.27 -2.39
N ALA A 20 -12.26 -15.99 -2.06
CA ALA A 20 -11.56 -14.92 -2.76
C ALA A 20 -10.06 -15.22 -2.67
N LYS A 21 -9.42 -15.46 -3.83
CA LYS A 21 -7.98 -15.55 -3.90
C LYS A 21 -7.47 -14.22 -3.41
N TYR A 22 -6.90 -14.18 -2.21
CA TYR A 22 -6.30 -12.97 -1.64
C TYR A 22 -5.21 -12.51 -2.61
N GLN A 23 -5.54 -11.53 -3.44
CA GLN A 23 -4.56 -10.92 -4.32
C GLN A 23 -3.68 -10.03 -3.42
N PRO A 24 -2.35 -10.08 -3.57
CA PRO A 24 -1.46 -9.20 -2.82
C PRO A 24 -1.85 -7.72 -2.99
N SER A 25 -2.36 -7.33 -4.16
CA SER A 25 -2.89 -6.00 -4.44
C SER A 25 -4.06 -5.58 -3.54
N ASP A 26 -4.90 -6.52 -3.09
CA ASP A 26 -6.00 -6.22 -2.17
C ASP A 26 -5.48 -5.95 -0.75
N PHE A 27 -4.43 -6.66 -0.33
CA PHE A 27 -3.74 -6.35 0.91
C PHE A 27 -3.14 -4.94 0.87
N LEU A 28 -2.48 -4.58 -0.24
CA LEU A 28 -1.87 -3.27 -0.42
C LEU A 28 -2.91 -2.14 -0.31
N LYS A 29 -4.09 -2.31 -0.91
CA LYS A 29 -5.20 -1.35 -0.76
C LYS A 29 -5.72 -1.28 0.67
N ALA A 30 -5.77 -2.39 1.37
CA ALA A 30 -6.28 -2.46 2.74
C ALA A 30 -5.36 -1.77 3.77
N VAL A 31 -4.07 -1.61 3.46
CA VAL A 31 -3.07 -0.99 4.34
C VAL A 31 -2.85 0.50 4.08
N LEU A 32 -3.41 1.06 2.99
CA LEU A 32 -3.38 2.50 2.73
C LEU A 32 -4.03 3.28 3.88
N GLY A 33 -3.40 4.39 4.28
CA GLY A 33 -3.82 5.23 5.40
C GLY A 33 -3.63 4.61 6.78
N ARG A 34 -2.98 3.44 6.89
CA ARG A 34 -2.74 2.77 8.18
C ARG A 34 -1.28 2.87 8.62
N PRO A 35 -1.01 2.83 9.94
CA PRO A 35 0.35 2.70 10.44
C PRO A 35 0.96 1.36 10.02
N VAL A 36 2.11 1.43 9.35
CA VAL A 36 2.87 0.28 8.84
C VAL A 36 4.33 0.34 9.28
N ILE A 37 4.97 -0.82 9.23
CA ILE A 37 6.42 -0.99 9.38
C ILE A 37 6.95 -1.50 8.05
N VAL A 38 7.91 -0.78 7.48
CA VAL A 38 8.63 -1.16 6.26
C VAL A 38 10.06 -1.50 6.64
N LYS A 39 10.45 -2.75 6.45
CA LYS A 39 11.84 -3.18 6.66
C LYS A 39 12.58 -3.09 5.33
N LEU A 40 13.73 -2.42 5.32
CA LEU A 40 14.63 -2.43 4.17
C LEU A 40 15.57 -3.63 4.20
N ASN A 41 16.11 -3.97 3.03
CA ASN A 41 17.17 -4.99 2.88
C ASN A 41 18.44 -4.66 3.68
N SER A 42 18.66 -3.39 4.03
CA SER A 42 19.79 -2.95 4.88
C SER A 42 19.63 -3.32 6.35
N GLY A 43 18.46 -3.79 6.79
CA GLY A 43 18.16 -4.00 8.20
C GLY A 43 17.52 -2.78 8.90
N VAL A 44 17.45 -1.63 8.24
CA VAL A 44 16.76 -0.45 8.76
C VAL A 44 15.25 -0.62 8.65
N SER A 45 14.49 -0.18 9.66
CA SER A 45 13.03 -0.28 9.69
C SER A 45 12.41 1.11 9.74
N TYR A 46 11.51 1.41 8.82
CA TYR A 46 10.72 2.65 8.82
C TYR A 46 9.34 2.39 9.40
N ARG A 47 8.89 3.26 10.30
CA ARG A 47 7.55 3.22 10.87
C ARG A 47 6.83 4.51 10.53
N GLY A 48 5.59 4.43 10.10
CA GLY A 48 4.82 5.62 9.72
C GLY A 48 3.48 5.24 9.11
N ILE A 49 2.76 6.24 8.63
CA ILE A 49 1.46 6.06 7.98
C ILE A 49 1.71 5.83 6.49
N LEU A 50 1.14 4.76 5.93
CA LEU A 50 1.22 4.52 4.50
C LEU A 50 0.34 5.52 3.74
N ALA A 51 0.94 6.43 2.97
CA ALA A 51 0.19 7.38 2.15
C ALA A 51 -0.18 6.75 0.80
N CYS A 52 0.80 6.24 0.07
CA CYS A 52 0.62 5.65 -1.26
C CYS A 52 1.54 4.45 -1.47
N LEU A 53 1.11 3.52 -2.31
CA LEU A 53 1.92 2.41 -2.76
C LEU A 53 1.54 1.99 -4.19
N ASP A 54 2.54 1.59 -4.99
CA ASP A 54 2.35 1.12 -6.37
C ASP A 54 2.67 -0.38 -6.59
N GLY A 55 2.47 -0.87 -7.82
CA GLY A 55 2.76 -2.27 -8.19
C GLY A 55 4.26 -2.62 -8.24
N TYR A 56 5.14 -1.63 -8.14
CA TYR A 56 6.59 -1.80 -8.02
C TYR A 56 7.07 -1.68 -6.58
N MET A 57 6.14 -1.63 -5.61
CA MET A 57 6.40 -1.45 -4.18
C MET A 57 7.06 -0.12 -3.83
N ASN A 58 6.97 0.92 -4.66
CA ASN A 58 7.36 2.27 -4.25
C ASN A 58 6.36 2.75 -3.21
N ILE A 59 6.87 3.30 -2.11
CA ILE A 59 6.08 3.60 -0.91
C ILE A 59 6.24 5.08 -0.59
N ALA A 60 5.13 5.79 -0.47
CA ALA A 60 5.10 7.09 0.19
C ALA A 60 4.56 6.90 1.60
N MET A 61 5.27 7.43 2.59
CA MET A 61 4.91 7.36 4.00
C MET A 61 4.91 8.75 4.61
N GLU A 62 3.97 8.98 5.52
CA GLU A 62 3.87 10.19 6.33
C GLU A 62 4.25 9.86 7.79
N GLN A 63 4.65 10.90 8.53
CA GLN A 63 5.06 10.77 9.95
C GLN A 63 6.09 9.65 10.17
N THR A 64 7.04 9.56 9.24
CA THR A 64 7.99 8.44 9.15
C THR A 64 9.13 8.59 10.15
N GLU A 65 9.39 7.51 10.86
CA GLU A 65 10.47 7.35 11.83
C GLU A 65 11.39 6.21 11.40
N GLU A 66 12.70 6.46 11.42
CA GLU A 66 13.73 5.47 11.12
C GLU A 66 14.21 4.80 12.41
N TYR A 67 14.16 3.46 12.38
CA TYR A 67 14.66 2.60 13.43
C TYR A 67 15.80 1.74 12.91
N ASP A 68 16.96 1.89 13.53
CA ASP A 68 18.14 1.05 13.31
C ASP A 68 18.36 0.20 14.57
N ASP A 69 18.34 -1.13 14.41
CA ASP A 69 18.36 -2.09 15.54
C ASP A 69 17.35 -1.79 16.67
N GLY A 70 16.19 -1.23 16.32
CA GLY A 70 15.14 -0.89 17.28
C GLY A 70 15.35 0.43 18.01
N GLN A 71 16.45 1.14 17.76
CA GLN A 71 16.68 2.50 18.24
C GLN A 71 16.16 3.52 17.23
N LEU A 72 15.44 4.52 17.72
CA LEU A 72 15.00 5.65 16.89
C LEU A 72 16.23 6.47 16.50
N LYS A 73 16.52 6.52 15.20
CA LYS A 73 17.67 7.23 14.66
C LYS A 73 17.28 8.61 14.15
N ALA A 74 16.16 8.71 13.44
CA ALA A 74 15.71 9.95 12.82
C ALA A 74 14.18 9.96 12.63
N LYS A 75 13.62 11.17 12.51
CA LYS A 75 12.23 11.39 12.09
C LYS A 75 12.25 12.23 10.81
N TYR A 76 11.65 11.70 9.75
CA TYR A 76 11.65 12.33 8.43
C TYR A 76 10.32 13.01 8.09
N GLY A 77 9.23 12.68 8.79
CA GLY A 77 7.90 13.17 8.40
C GLY A 77 7.48 12.51 7.09
N ASP A 78 7.53 13.24 5.98
CA ASP A 78 7.20 12.71 4.67
C ASP A 78 8.41 12.01 4.06
N CYS A 79 8.25 10.73 3.73
CA CYS A 79 9.32 9.86 3.24
C CYS A 79 8.86 9.11 1.98
N PHE A 80 9.76 9.01 1.01
CA PHE A 80 9.56 8.19 -0.18
C PHE A 80 10.61 7.07 -0.22
N ILE A 81 10.15 5.83 -0.24
CA ILE A 81 10.98 4.63 -0.26
C ILE A 81 10.82 3.94 -1.62
N ARG A 82 11.95 3.67 -2.27
CA ARG A 82 11.99 2.93 -3.53
C ARG A 82 11.75 1.44 -3.30
N GLY A 83 10.84 0.84 -4.08
CA GLY A 83 10.37 -0.52 -3.84
C GLY A 83 11.41 -1.63 -3.99
N ASN A 84 12.48 -1.38 -4.75
CA ASN A 84 13.58 -2.34 -4.89
C ASN A 84 14.35 -2.62 -3.59
N ASN A 85 14.28 -1.70 -2.61
CA ASN A 85 14.97 -1.83 -1.32
C ASN A 85 14.07 -2.41 -0.22
N VAL A 86 12.78 -2.59 -0.50
CA VAL A 86 11.79 -3.05 0.47
C VAL A 86 11.91 -4.56 0.63
N HIS A 87 12.09 -5.00 1.88
CA HIS A 87 12.11 -6.41 2.24
C HIS A 87 10.71 -6.91 2.57
N TYR A 88 10.02 -6.24 3.50
CA TYR A 88 8.63 -6.54 3.84
C TYR A 88 7.89 -5.30 4.31
N ILE A 89 6.56 -5.37 4.21
CA ILE A 89 5.63 -4.41 4.82
C ILE A 89 4.77 -5.18 5.81
N SER A 90 4.64 -4.65 7.03
CA SER A 90 3.78 -5.21 8.07
C SER A 90 2.86 -4.14 8.63
N THR A 91 1.63 -4.52 8.97
CA THR A 91 0.70 -3.61 9.66
C THR A 91 0.99 -3.60 11.15
N ILE A 92 0.91 -2.42 11.77
CA ILE A 92 0.99 -2.32 13.22
C ILE A 92 -0.37 -2.72 13.78
N LYS A 93 -0.47 -3.92 14.34
CA LYS A 93 -1.72 -4.41 14.97
C LYS A 93 -1.97 -3.58 16.24
N ARG A 94 -2.90 -2.62 16.17
CA ARG A 94 -3.46 -1.99 17.38
C ARG A 94 -4.20 -3.08 18.15
N ARG A 95 -3.71 -3.40 19.35
CA ARG A 95 -4.40 -4.23 20.33
C ARG A 95 -5.59 -3.48 20.91
#